data_AF-A0A2T9Y3S4-F1
#
_entry.id   AF-A0A2T9Y3S4-F1
#
_cell.length_a   1.000
_cell.length_b   1.000
_cell.length_c   1.000
_cell.angle_alpha   90.00
_cell.angle_beta   90.00
_cell.angle_gamma   90.00
#
_symmetry.space_group_name_H-M   'P 1'
#
loop_
_entity.id
_entity.type
_entity.pdbx_description
1 polymer ?
#
loop_
_entity_poly.entity_id
_entity_poly.type
_entity_poly.pdbx_seq_one_letter_code
_entity_poly.pdbx_strand_id
1 'polypeptide(L)'
;MPNDISSEVIDDCMVLSQLFKYQLITLGSNGVLVVGKYSDSVHINHIPALFAGDIVNTNGAGDSFVGSCLALLSKTDFIQKNTLSEIPFTALCNISEKSRIASIMSLKSPSPVSELLTPDIYNESNTISN
;
A
#
# COMPACT_ATOMS: atom_id res chain seq x y z
N MET A 1 4.18 -12.56 -14.23
CA MET A 1 3.15 -12.29 -13.20
C MET A 1 3.69 -12.78 -11.86
N PRO A 2 3.31 -12.17 -10.72
CA PRO A 2 3.71 -12.69 -9.42
C PRO A 2 3.08 -14.09 -9.27
N ASN A 3 3.91 -15.12 -9.10
CA ASN A 3 3.45 -16.51 -9.10
C ASN A 3 2.60 -16.88 -7.86
N ASP A 4 2.45 -15.96 -6.91
CA ASP A 4 1.86 -16.19 -5.60
C ASP A 4 0.46 -15.56 -5.42
N ILE A 5 -0.12 -14.99 -6.49
CA ILE A 5 -1.46 -14.38 -6.46
C ILE A 5 -2.43 -15.20 -7.32
N SER A 6 -3.58 -15.56 -6.75
CA SER A 6 -4.65 -16.28 -7.44
C SER A 6 -5.07 -15.54 -8.72
N SER A 7 -5.28 -16.28 -9.81
CA SER A 7 -5.80 -15.71 -11.06
C SER A 7 -7.16 -15.04 -10.88
N GLU A 8 -7.99 -15.53 -9.96
CA GLU A 8 -9.30 -14.92 -9.64
C GLU A 8 -9.15 -13.49 -9.13
N VAL A 9 -8.15 -13.22 -8.28
CA VAL A 9 -7.87 -11.87 -7.78
C VAL A 9 -7.44 -10.94 -8.92
N ILE A 10 -6.68 -11.46 -9.88
CA ILE A 10 -6.27 -10.70 -11.06
C ILE A 10 -7.49 -10.39 -11.94
N ASP A 11 -8.36 -11.37 -12.18
CA ASP A 11 -9.59 -11.19 -12.96
C ASP A 11 -10.52 -10.15 -12.31
N ASP A 12 -10.69 -10.19 -10.99
CA ASP A 12 -11.45 -9.18 -10.23
C ASP A 12 -10.85 -7.78 -10.41
N CYS A 13 -9.51 -7.65 -10.35
CA CYS A 13 -8.84 -6.38 -10.59
C CYS A 13 -9.11 -5.84 -11.99
N MET A 14 -9.13 -6.72 -13.00
CA MET A 14 -9.42 -6.35 -14.39
C MET A 14 -10.85 -5.84 -14.55
N VAL A 15 -11.83 -6.48 -13.89
CA VAL A 15 -13.23 -6.03 -13.89
C VAL A 15 -13.36 -4.69 -13.16
N LEU A 16 -12.80 -4.56 -11.95
CA LEU A 16 -12.87 -3.33 -11.17
C LEU A 16 -12.15 -2.15 -11.85
N SER A 17 -11.14 -2.41 -12.68
CA SER A 17 -10.47 -1.39 -13.49
C SER A 17 -11.37 -0.73 -14.54
N GLN A 18 -12.56 -1.26 -14.80
CA GLN A 18 -13.58 -0.58 -15.60
C GLN A 18 -14.26 0.57 -14.85
N LEU A 19 -14.20 0.56 -13.51
CA LEU A 19 -14.86 1.54 -12.64
C LEU A 19 -13.84 2.42 -11.90
N PHE A 20 -12.72 1.84 -11.48
CA PHE A 20 -11.74 2.49 -10.63
C PHE A 20 -10.40 2.62 -11.33
N LYS A 21 -9.86 3.85 -11.33
CA LYS A 21 -8.56 4.14 -11.93
C LYS A 21 -7.42 3.49 -11.14
N TYR A 22 -7.48 3.55 -9.82
CA TYR A 22 -6.45 3.02 -8.93
C TYR A 22 -7.08 2.06 -7.93
N GLN A 23 -6.39 0.96 -7.66
CA GLN A 23 -6.79 -0.01 -6.65
C GLN A 23 -5.57 -0.39 -5.81
N LEU A 24 -5.76 -0.43 -4.50
CA LEU A 24 -4.78 -0.93 -3.54
C LEU A 24 -5.43 -2.11 -2.81
N ILE A 25 -5.07 -3.33 -3.20
CA ILE A 25 -5.67 -4.55 -2.64
C ILE A 25 -4.71 -5.12 -1.60
N THR A 26 -5.14 -5.14 -0.34
CA THR A 26 -4.39 -5.78 0.73
C THR A 26 -4.60 -7.30 0.68
N LEU A 27 -3.51 -8.06 0.74
CA LEU A 27 -3.49 -9.53 0.61
C LEU A 27 -2.98 -10.21 1.90
N GLY A 28 -3.10 -9.53 3.04
CA GLY A 28 -2.60 -10.01 4.33
C GLY A 28 -1.09 -10.31 4.28
N SER A 29 -0.72 -11.54 4.62
CA SER A 29 0.68 -12.01 4.62
C SER A 29 1.33 -11.99 3.23
N ASN A 30 0.55 -11.87 2.16
CA ASN A 30 1.08 -11.78 0.79
C ASN A 30 1.39 -10.34 0.38
N GLY A 31 1.07 -9.33 1.20
CA GLY A 31 1.41 -7.94 0.94
C GLY A 31 0.28 -7.18 0.25
N VAL A 32 0.59 -6.44 -0.81
CA VAL A 32 -0.36 -5.54 -1.48
C VAL A 32 -0.23 -5.67 -3.00
N LEU A 33 -1.37 -5.69 -3.69
CA LEU A 33 -1.45 -5.51 -5.13
C LEU A 33 -1.81 -4.06 -5.44
N VAL A 34 -0.98 -3.41 -6.26
CA VAL A 34 -1.19 -2.06 -6.76
C VAL A 34 -1.66 -2.16 -8.20
N VAL A 35 -2.83 -1.60 -8.50
CA VAL A 35 -3.42 -1.61 -9.85
C VAL A 35 -3.66 -0.18 -10.32
N GLY A 36 -3.29 0.11 -11.57
CA GLY A 36 -3.51 1.39 -12.21
C GLY A 36 -4.03 1.26 -13.64
N LYS A 37 -5.14 1.92 -13.95
CA LYS A 37 -5.72 2.01 -15.30
C LYS A 37 -5.23 3.27 -16.01
N TYR A 38 -4.56 3.10 -17.15
CA TYR A 38 -4.12 4.19 -18.02
C TYR A 38 -4.62 3.94 -19.44
N SER A 39 -5.58 4.76 -19.86
CA SER A 39 -6.30 4.59 -21.13
C SER A 39 -6.80 3.14 -21.26
N ASP A 40 -6.32 2.38 -22.23
CA ASP A 40 -6.74 1.00 -22.47
C ASP A 40 -5.90 -0.05 -21.71
N SER A 41 -4.84 0.36 -21.03
CA SER A 41 -3.94 -0.55 -20.30
C SER A 41 -4.21 -0.61 -18.79
N VAL A 42 -4.17 -1.82 -18.22
CA VAL A 42 -4.17 -2.07 -16.78
C VAL A 42 -2.76 -2.50 -16.37
N HIS A 43 -2.18 -1.77 -15.42
CA HIS A 43 -0.87 -2.05 -14.86
C HIS A 43 -1.08 -2.66 -13.48
N ILE A 44 -0.37 -3.74 -13.19
CA ILE A 44 -0.47 -4.49 -11.94
C ILE A 44 0.93 -4.68 -11.40
N ASN A 45 1.14 -4.32 -10.13
CA ASN A 45 2.39 -4.54 -9.42
C ASN A 45 2.12 -5.17 -8.06
N HIS A 46 2.79 -6.27 -7.76
CA HIS A 46 2.71 -6.92 -6.47
C HIS A 46 3.88 -6.47 -5.61
N ILE A 47 3.55 -5.98 -4.41
CA ILE A 47 4.52 -5.60 -3.40
C ILE A 47 4.40 -6.64 -2.28
N PRO A 48 5.44 -7.45 -2.03
CA PRO A 48 5.38 -8.51 -1.02
C PRO A 48 5.20 -7.92 0.38
N ALA A 49 4.67 -8.70 1.32
CA ALA A 49 4.62 -8.28 2.71
C ALA A 49 6.03 -8.12 3.29
N LEU A 50 6.17 -7.24 4.28
CA LEU A 50 7.35 -7.25 5.14
C LEU A 50 7.19 -8.36 6.19
N PHE A 51 8.29 -8.99 6.57
CA PHE A 51 8.27 -9.96 7.66
C PHE A 51 7.96 -9.26 8.99
N ALA A 52 6.85 -9.64 9.62
CA ALA A 52 6.38 -9.02 10.86
C ALA A 52 6.98 -9.65 12.13
N GLY A 53 7.65 -10.80 12.05
CA GLY A 53 8.02 -11.57 13.25
C GLY A 53 6.78 -11.98 14.04
N ASP A 54 6.81 -11.78 15.36
CA ASP A 54 5.69 -12.09 16.24
C ASP A 54 4.53 -11.09 16.05
N ILE A 55 3.43 -11.60 15.52
CA ILE A 55 2.19 -10.84 15.33
C ILE A 55 1.41 -10.83 16.65
N VAL A 56 1.13 -9.63 17.15
CA VAL A 56 0.34 -9.41 18.37
C VAL A 56 -1.15 -9.26 18.03
N ASN A 57 -1.46 -8.47 16.98
CA ASN A 57 -2.83 -8.16 16.58
C ASN A 57 -2.90 -7.88 15.08
N THR A 58 -3.90 -8.40 14.36
CA THR A 58 -4.09 -8.09 12.92
C THR A 58 -5.04 -6.93 12.66
N ASN A 59 -5.82 -6.53 13.66
CA ASN A 59 -6.82 -5.48 13.53
C ASN A 59 -6.14 -4.15 13.24
N GLY A 60 -6.69 -3.38 12.30
CA GLY A 60 -6.19 -2.06 11.93
C GLY A 60 -4.86 -2.04 11.17
N ALA A 61 -4.26 -3.18 10.83
CA ALA A 61 -3.08 -3.24 9.97
C ALA A 61 -3.36 -2.70 8.54
N GLY A 62 -4.57 -2.99 8.02
CA GLY A 62 -5.07 -2.41 6.76
C GLY A 62 -5.39 -0.92 6.88
N ASP A 63 -5.99 -0.49 7.99
CA ASP A 63 -6.28 0.93 8.24
C ASP A 63 -5.00 1.75 8.34
N SER A 64 -3.97 1.19 8.99
CA SER A 64 -2.64 1.78 9.11
C SER A 64 -1.95 1.89 7.75
N PHE A 65 -2.09 0.88 6.90
CA PHE A 65 -1.62 0.93 5.50
C PHE A 65 -2.31 2.07 4.73
N VAL A 66 -3.64 2.09 4.74
CA VAL A 66 -4.43 3.09 4.00
C VAL A 66 -4.15 4.49 4.51
N GLY A 67 -4.14 4.69 5.82
CA GLY A 67 -3.81 5.97 6.46
C GLY A 67 -2.41 6.45 6.08
N SER A 68 -1.42 5.55 6.04
CA SER A 68 -0.08 5.87 5.55
C SER A 68 -0.07 6.26 4.08
N CYS A 69 -0.73 5.48 3.21
CA CYS A 69 -0.81 5.77 1.77
C CYS A 69 -1.38 7.17 1.54
N LEU A 70 -2.48 7.51 2.22
CA LEU A 70 -3.12 8.82 2.12
C LEU A 70 -2.22 9.94 2.67
N ALA A 71 -1.53 9.71 3.78
CA ALA A 71 -0.61 10.68 4.37
C ALA A 71 0.64 10.94 3.49
N LEU A 72 1.13 9.93 2.78
CA LEU A 72 2.23 10.10 1.82
C LEU A 72 1.75 10.75 0.53
N LEU A 73 0.59 10.35 0.01
CA LEU A 73 -0.03 10.96 -1.17
C LEU A 73 -0.31 12.45 -0.97
N SER A 74 -0.80 12.86 0.21
CA SER A 74 -1.13 14.27 0.50
C SER A 74 0.09 15.20 0.47
N LYS A 75 1.30 14.65 0.62
CA LYS A 75 2.57 15.38 0.50
C LYS A 75 3.09 15.47 -0.92
N THR A 76 2.46 14.81 -1.88
CA THR A 76 2.86 14.85 -3.29
C THR A 76 2.31 16.07 -4.01
N ASP A 77 3.06 16.56 -4.99
CA ASP A 77 2.63 17.60 -5.91
C ASP A 77 1.31 17.25 -6.61
N PHE A 78 1.04 15.96 -6.86
CA PHE A 78 -0.17 15.51 -7.56
C PHE A 78 -1.45 15.85 -6.79
N ILE A 79 -1.40 15.75 -5.46
CA ILE A 79 -2.54 16.10 -4.60
C ILE A 79 -2.58 17.61 -4.35
N GLN A 80 -1.42 18.23 -4.08
CA GLN A 80 -1.34 19.66 -3.78
C GLN A 80 -1.76 20.53 -4.98
N LYS A 81 -1.52 20.06 -6.21
CA LYS A 81 -1.92 20.74 -7.45
C LYS A 81 -3.28 20.26 -7.98
N ASN A 82 -3.99 19.41 -7.21
CA ASN A 82 -5.28 18.83 -7.57
C ASN A 82 -5.29 18.06 -8.91
N THR A 83 -4.17 17.41 -9.26
CA THR A 83 -4.01 16.56 -10.45
C THR A 83 -4.16 15.07 -10.11
N LEU A 84 -5.21 14.74 -9.36
CA LEU A 84 -5.58 13.36 -8.97
C LEU A 84 -5.71 12.42 -10.18
N SER A 85 -6.06 12.97 -11.36
CA SER A 85 -6.13 12.23 -12.61
C SER A 85 -4.77 11.76 -13.13
N GLU A 86 -3.63 12.15 -12.57
CA GLU A 86 -2.31 11.93 -13.17
C GLU A 86 -1.26 11.34 -12.23
N ILE A 87 -1.66 10.71 -11.12
CA ILE A 87 -0.70 10.03 -10.23
C ILE A 87 0.09 8.97 -11.05
N PRO A 88 1.42 9.08 -11.16
CA PRO A 88 2.23 8.10 -11.88
C PRO A 88 2.17 6.74 -11.17
N PHE A 89 2.07 5.66 -11.95
CA PHE A 89 1.94 4.30 -11.38
C PHE A 89 3.12 3.93 -10.49
N THR A 90 4.32 4.35 -10.90
CA THR A 90 5.56 4.19 -10.14
C THR A 90 5.53 4.93 -8.81
N ALA A 91 4.94 6.13 -8.77
CA ALA A 91 4.76 6.88 -7.53
C ALA A 91 3.79 6.16 -6.58
N LEU A 92 2.67 5.64 -7.11
CA LEU A 92 1.72 4.86 -6.31
C LEU A 92 2.33 3.57 -5.76
N CYS A 93 3.16 2.89 -6.56
CA CYS A 93 3.93 1.72 -6.12
C CYS A 93 4.90 2.08 -4.99
N ASN A 94 5.69 3.14 -5.16
CA ASN A 94 6.66 3.58 -4.15
C ASN A 94 5.99 3.99 -2.83
N ILE A 95 4.84 4.67 -2.91
CA ILE A 95 4.05 5.03 -1.72
C ILE A 95 3.55 3.77 -1.02
N SER A 96 2.92 2.87 -1.78
CA SER A 96 2.43 1.60 -1.24
C SER A 96 3.55 0.77 -0.62
N GLU A 97 4.74 0.78 -1.22
CA GLU A 97 5.91 0.08 -0.70
C GLU A 97 6.32 0.60 0.68
N LYS A 98 6.40 1.92 0.84
CA LYS A 98 6.69 2.59 2.11
C LYS A 98 5.60 2.33 3.15
N SER A 99 4.33 2.39 2.73
CA SER A 99 3.18 2.27 3.63
C SER A 99 3.03 0.91 4.31
N ARG A 100 3.66 -0.16 3.79
CA ARG A 100 3.70 -1.46 4.48
C ARG A 100 4.33 -1.38 5.88
N ILE A 101 5.26 -0.44 6.10
CA ILE A 101 5.87 -0.24 7.43
C ILE A 101 4.78 0.07 8.47
N ALA A 102 3.76 0.85 8.09
CA ALA A 102 2.68 1.19 9.02
C ALA A 102 1.89 -0.05 9.46
N SER A 103 1.61 -0.96 8.53
CA SER A 103 0.96 -2.24 8.86
C SER A 103 1.79 -3.04 9.85
N ILE A 104 3.10 -3.17 9.62
CA ILE A 104 3.98 -3.96 10.51
C ILE A 104 4.02 -3.38 11.91
N MET A 105 4.04 -2.06 12.04
CA MET A 105 4.03 -1.42 13.36
C MET A 105 2.73 -1.71 14.12
N SER A 106 1.58 -1.72 13.43
CA SER A 106 0.30 -2.10 14.04
C SER A 106 0.20 -3.60 14.29
N LEU A 107 0.76 -4.45 13.43
CA LEU A 107 0.82 -5.90 13.64
C LEU A 107 1.56 -6.29 14.94
N LYS A 108 2.55 -5.48 15.31
CA LYS A 108 3.36 -5.65 16.53
C LYS A 108 2.77 -4.93 17.75
N SER A 109 1.62 -4.28 17.62
CA SER A 109 0.99 -3.52 18.68
C SER A 109 -0.23 -4.25 19.24
N PRO A 110 -0.53 -4.12 20.55
CA PRO A 110 -1.83 -4.55 21.07
C PRO A 110 -2.98 -3.66 20.54
N SER A 111 -2.70 -2.41 20.16
CA SER A 111 -3.69 -1.45 19.65
C SER A 111 -3.89 -1.61 18.14
N PRO A 112 -5.12 -1.39 17.61
CA PRO A 112 -5.39 -1.51 16.16
C PRO A 112 -4.54 -0.57 15.29
N VAL A 113 -4.23 0.61 15.82
CA VAL A 113 -3.25 1.53 15.26
C VAL A 113 -2.15 1.70 16.30
N SER A 114 -0.92 1.37 15.94
CA SER A 114 0.22 1.49 16.85
C SER A 114 0.43 2.94 17.28
N GLU A 115 0.61 3.16 18.58
CA GLU A 115 0.95 4.48 19.14
C GLU A 115 2.31 5.00 18.67
N LEU A 116 3.16 4.10 18.15
CA LEU A 116 4.47 4.44 17.58
C LEU A 116 4.36 4.95 16.14
N LEU A 117 3.19 4.90 15.51
CA LEU A 117 2.97 5.46 14.17
C LEU A 117 2.99 6.98 14.24
N THR A 118 4.14 7.54 13.92
CA THR A 118 4.33 9.00 13.80
C THR A 118 4.67 9.37 12.36
N PRO A 119 4.53 10.66 11.95
CA PRO A 119 4.94 11.11 10.63
C PRO A 119 6.43 10.86 10.30
N ASP A 120 7.27 10.67 11.32
CA ASP A 120 8.72 10.54 11.20
C ASP A 120 9.18 9.18 10.69
N ILE A 121 8.31 8.17 10.68
CA ILE A 121 8.64 6.81 10.21
C ILE A 121 9.03 6.76 8.73
N TYR A 122 8.80 7.85 7.98
CA TYR A 122 9.16 8.00 6.57
C TYR A 122 10.27 9.01 6.32
N ASN A 123 10.83 9.64 7.35
CA ASN A 123 12.00 10.50 7.23
C ASN A 123 13.24 9.58 7.09
N GLU A 124 14.11 9.89 6.12
CA GLU A 124 15.17 9.02 5.55
C GLU A 124 16.31 8.57 6.49
N SER A 125 16.09 8.45 7.81
CA SER A 125 17.13 8.08 8.79
C SER A 125 16.95 6.71 9.44
N ASN A 126 15.79 6.06 9.29
CA ASN A 126 15.54 4.76 9.91
C ASN A 126 15.48 3.65 8.85
N THR A 127 16.62 3.38 8.21
CA THR A 127 16.90 2.03 7.70
C THR A 127 16.83 1.07 8.89
N ILE A 128 15.70 0.36 9.01
CA ILE A 128 15.63 -0.86 9.80
C ILE A 128 16.69 -1.78 9.19
N SER A 129 17.78 -1.95 9.92
CA SER A 129 18.87 -2.85 9.56
C SER A 129 18.29 -4.25 9.48
N ASN A 130 18.52 -4.94 8.36
CA ASN A 130 18.27 -6.38 8.22
C ASN A 130 19.08 -7.17 9.27
#